data_AF-A0A5R9Q0N2-F1
#
_entry.id   AF-A0A5R9Q0N2-F1
#
_cell.length_a   1.000
_cell.length_b   1.000
_cell.length_c   1.000
_cell.angle_alpha   90.00
_cell.angle_beta   90.00
_cell.angle_gamma   90.00
#
_symmetry.space_group_name_H-M   'P 1'
#
loop_
_entity.id
_entity.type
_entity.pdbx_description
1 polymer ?
#
loop_
_entity_poly.entity_id
_entity_poly.type
_entity_poly.pdbx_seq_one_letter_code
_entity_poly.pdbx_strand_id
1 'polypeptide(L)'
;MNIFIKRLKELTVNFETRQNMANEIWQIDARSALDKVHQQIKNNTLNSLPNLQNQRHAHGAIQSYWHSCFKLMAPLQVQIEYVNSTSSNESVELKNTGPAIIDLESWRLELAETGETLFTFPRNSYIKPSQILKVEQQQSTFMFNKPSPVFKQCGCHIRLLDAEGSVVSAWVNGRKAHESIIISHISHDTNTNRNKDKDHIELINLSTSWVDLSGWTICIKDGPEFTFAQMAKMEPCSELKIYANHNEPGCYSFDSSTPIFQQTTSTVALLDKNKQRVNEYHFA
;
A
#
# COMPACT_ATOMS: atom_id res chain seq x y z
N MET A 1 7.96 -35.45 19.73
CA MET A 1 7.53 -35.37 18.32
C MET A 1 6.09 -34.86 18.15
N ASN A 2 5.10 -35.34 18.91
CA ASN A 2 3.68 -34.94 18.75
C ASN A 2 3.31 -33.51 19.18
N ILE A 3 4.05 -32.88 20.10
CA ILE A 3 3.72 -31.52 20.60
C ILE A 3 4.13 -30.43 19.59
N PHE A 4 5.18 -30.66 18.80
CA PHE A 4 5.71 -29.71 17.83
C PHE A 4 4.82 -29.62 16.58
N ILE A 5 4.34 -30.76 16.09
CA ILE A 5 3.38 -30.84 14.98
C ILE A 5 2.03 -30.21 15.37
N LYS A 6 1.62 -30.35 16.63
CA LYS A 6 0.40 -29.72 17.14
C LYS A 6 0.52 -28.19 17.20
N ARG A 7 1.66 -27.66 17.68
CA ARG A 7 1.93 -26.21 17.68
C ARG A 7 2.09 -25.62 16.28
N LEU A 8 2.72 -26.34 15.34
CA LEU A 8 2.81 -25.91 13.95
C LEU A 8 1.41 -25.84 13.31
N LYS A 9 0.57 -26.87 13.48
CA LYS A 9 -0.82 -26.84 13.02
C LYS A 9 -1.64 -25.71 13.67
N GLU A 10 -1.46 -25.46 14.98
CA GLU A 10 -2.14 -24.36 15.67
C GLU A 10 -1.66 -22.98 15.18
N LEU A 11 -0.37 -22.83 14.81
CA LEU A 11 0.18 -21.61 14.20
C LEU A 11 -0.32 -21.41 12.76
N THR A 12 -0.35 -22.46 11.94
CA THR A 12 -0.87 -22.41 10.56
C THR A 12 -2.37 -22.12 10.53
N VAL A 13 -3.14 -22.74 11.44
CA VAL A 13 -4.58 -22.46 11.59
C VAL A 13 -4.79 -21.02 12.07
N ASN A 14 -3.99 -20.51 13.01
CA ASN A 14 -4.08 -19.11 13.45
C ASN A 14 -3.71 -18.13 12.32
N PHE A 15 -2.77 -18.48 11.45
CA PHE A 15 -2.39 -17.70 10.27
C PHE A 15 -3.48 -17.69 9.19
N GLU A 16 -3.99 -18.86 8.78
CA GLU A 16 -5.13 -18.95 7.86
C GLU A 16 -6.36 -18.23 8.42
N THR A 17 -6.61 -18.33 9.73
CA THR A 17 -7.73 -17.61 10.36
C THR A 17 -7.49 -16.09 10.32
N ARG A 18 -6.27 -15.60 10.57
CA ARG A 18 -5.94 -14.17 10.46
C ARG A 18 -5.99 -13.66 9.03
N GLN A 19 -5.55 -14.46 8.06
CA GLN A 19 -5.62 -14.15 6.64
C GLN A 19 -7.08 -14.13 6.15
N ASN A 20 -7.88 -15.12 6.56
CA ASN A 20 -9.31 -15.14 6.27
C ASN A 20 -10.01 -13.97 6.95
N MET A 21 -9.65 -13.63 8.19
CA MET A 21 -10.19 -12.45 8.87
C MET A 21 -9.76 -11.14 8.18
N ALA A 22 -8.51 -10.99 7.75
CA ALA A 22 -8.05 -9.79 7.04
C ALA A 22 -8.70 -9.66 5.66
N ASN A 23 -8.85 -10.77 4.94
CA ASN A 23 -9.56 -10.82 3.66
C ASN A 23 -11.06 -10.59 3.82
N GLU A 24 -11.67 -11.12 4.88
CA GLU A 24 -13.06 -10.84 5.24
C GLU A 24 -13.25 -9.39 5.65
N ILE A 25 -12.36 -8.81 6.46
CA ILE A 25 -12.38 -7.40 6.84
C ILE A 25 -12.20 -6.52 5.60
N TRP A 26 -11.26 -6.84 4.71
CA TRP A 26 -11.09 -6.11 3.45
C TRP A 26 -12.30 -6.26 2.55
N GLN A 27 -12.86 -7.46 2.40
CA GLN A 27 -14.09 -7.67 1.64
C GLN A 27 -15.25 -6.91 2.27
N ILE A 28 -15.36 -6.88 3.59
CA ILE A 28 -16.39 -6.15 4.34
C ILE A 28 -16.20 -4.65 4.20
N ASP A 29 -14.98 -4.14 4.27
CA ASP A 29 -14.67 -2.70 4.16
C ASP A 29 -14.76 -2.22 2.72
N ALA A 30 -14.29 -3.00 1.75
CA ALA A 30 -14.45 -2.72 0.33
C ALA A 30 -15.92 -2.82 -0.07
N ARG A 31 -16.66 -3.84 0.39
CA ARG A 31 -18.12 -3.92 0.18
C ARG A 31 -18.85 -2.82 0.93
N SER A 32 -18.45 -2.45 2.14
CA SER A 32 -19.05 -1.35 2.90
C SER A 32 -18.80 -0.01 2.21
N ALA A 33 -17.60 0.20 1.66
CA ALA A 33 -17.28 1.37 0.87
C ALA A 33 -18.09 1.38 -0.44
N LEU A 34 -18.15 0.26 -1.16
CA LEU A 34 -18.93 0.13 -2.39
C LEU A 34 -20.44 0.26 -2.14
N ASP A 35 -20.94 -0.25 -1.01
CA ASP A 35 -22.33 -0.15 -0.57
C ASP A 35 -22.65 1.27 -0.13
N LYS A 36 -21.76 1.95 0.60
CA LYS A 36 -21.90 3.38 0.90
C LYS A 36 -21.94 4.21 -0.37
N VAL A 37 -21.04 3.94 -1.31
CA VAL A 37 -21.01 4.54 -2.66
C VAL A 37 -22.34 4.26 -3.37
N HIS A 38 -22.79 3.01 -3.39
CA HIS A 38 -24.03 2.60 -4.06
C HIS A 38 -25.28 3.23 -3.40
N GLN A 39 -25.38 3.22 -2.08
CA GLN A 39 -26.48 3.86 -1.34
C GLN A 39 -26.46 5.37 -1.53
N GLN A 40 -25.29 6.00 -1.58
CA GLN A 40 -25.18 7.43 -1.79
C GLN A 40 -25.52 7.82 -3.23
N ILE A 41 -25.08 7.04 -4.23
CA ILE A 41 -25.52 7.17 -5.63
C ILE A 41 -27.04 7.00 -5.72
N LYS A 42 -27.59 5.94 -5.11
CA LYS A 42 -29.03 5.66 -5.09
C LYS A 42 -29.81 6.79 -4.45
N ASN A 43 -29.40 7.29 -3.29
CA ASN A 43 -30.05 8.39 -2.59
C ASN A 43 -29.98 9.69 -3.42
N ASN A 44 -28.83 10.01 -4.00
CA ASN A 44 -28.67 11.19 -4.86
C ASN A 44 -29.52 11.08 -6.15
N THR A 45 -29.66 9.87 -6.69
CA THR A 45 -30.50 9.57 -7.86
C THR A 45 -31.99 9.69 -7.52
N LEU A 46 -32.43 9.10 -6.41
CA LEU A 46 -33.83 9.16 -5.96
C LEU A 46 -34.25 10.58 -5.57
N ASN A 47 -33.36 11.35 -4.95
CA ASN A 47 -33.62 12.76 -4.61
C ASN A 47 -33.68 13.67 -5.84
N SER A 48 -33.07 13.26 -6.96
CA SER A 48 -33.10 14.00 -8.23
C SER A 48 -34.19 13.52 -9.20
N LEU A 49 -34.84 12.38 -8.92
CA LEU A 49 -35.91 11.80 -9.74
C LEU A 49 -37.15 12.70 -9.93
N PRO A 50 -37.65 13.44 -8.92
CA PRO A 50 -38.78 14.37 -9.10
C PRO A 50 -38.49 15.49 -10.11
N ASN A 51 -37.21 15.77 -10.36
CA ASN A 51 -36.76 16.79 -11.30
C ASN A 51 -36.58 16.25 -12.74
N LEU A 52 -36.70 14.94 -12.97
CA LEU A 52 -36.55 14.34 -14.32
C LEU A 52 -37.82 14.44 -15.18
N GLN A 53 -39.00 14.68 -14.58
CA GLN A 53 -40.26 14.82 -15.33
C GLN A 53 -40.39 16.15 -16.08
N ASN A 54 -39.55 17.15 -15.75
CA ASN A 54 -39.43 18.40 -16.49
C ASN A 54 -38.10 18.41 -17.24
N GLN A 55 -38.13 18.33 -18.58
CA GLN A 55 -36.93 18.17 -19.44
C GLN A 55 -35.83 19.24 -19.24
N ARG A 56 -36.14 20.41 -18.65
CA ARG A 56 -35.15 21.44 -18.28
C ARG A 56 -34.35 21.12 -17.00
N HIS A 57 -34.89 20.30 -16.11
CA HIS A 57 -34.24 19.91 -14.85
C HIS A 57 -33.55 18.55 -14.92
N ALA A 58 -33.82 17.76 -15.97
CA ALA A 58 -33.15 16.49 -16.23
C ALA A 58 -31.63 16.63 -16.43
N HIS A 59 -31.19 17.74 -17.03
CA HIS A 59 -29.77 18.05 -17.19
C HIS A 59 -29.07 18.26 -15.83
N GLY A 60 -29.73 18.95 -14.89
CA GLY A 60 -29.22 19.15 -13.53
C GLY A 60 -29.20 17.87 -12.70
N ALA A 61 -30.19 16.99 -12.86
CA ALA A 61 -30.22 15.68 -12.21
C ALA A 61 -29.08 14.76 -12.69
N ILE A 62 -28.88 14.66 -14.01
CA ILE A 62 -27.79 13.89 -14.62
C ILE A 62 -26.43 14.47 -14.23
N GLN A 63 -26.28 15.80 -14.23
CA GLN A 63 -25.05 16.46 -13.79
C GLN A 63 -24.75 16.21 -12.30
N SER A 64 -25.78 16.23 -11.45
CA SER A 64 -25.64 15.93 -10.01
C SER A 64 -25.27 14.47 -9.77
N TYR A 65 -25.86 13.55 -10.54
CA TYR A 65 -25.49 12.14 -10.54
C TYR A 65 -24.03 11.94 -10.95
N TRP A 66 -23.62 12.52 -12.09
CA TRP A 66 -22.24 12.47 -12.55
C TRP A 66 -21.28 13.04 -11.51
N HIS A 67 -21.55 14.23 -10.99
CA HIS A 67 -20.73 14.85 -9.96
C HIS A 67 -20.61 13.97 -8.70
N SER A 68 -21.70 13.34 -8.27
CA SER A 68 -21.70 12.40 -7.15
C SER A 68 -20.83 11.18 -7.42
N CYS A 69 -20.95 10.57 -8.60
CA CYS A 69 -20.13 9.44 -9.00
C CYS A 69 -18.64 9.83 -9.05
N PHE A 70 -18.29 10.98 -9.63
CA PHE A 70 -16.90 11.45 -9.65
C PHE A 70 -16.35 11.73 -8.25
N LYS A 71 -17.16 12.33 -7.37
CA LYS A 71 -16.77 12.55 -5.97
C LYS A 71 -16.52 11.23 -5.23
N LEU A 72 -17.36 10.23 -5.44
CA LEU A 72 -17.23 8.91 -4.83
C LEU A 72 -16.05 8.10 -5.37
N MET A 73 -15.70 8.30 -6.65
CA MET A 73 -14.56 7.64 -7.28
C MET A 73 -13.24 8.39 -7.07
N ALA A 74 -13.27 9.64 -6.59
CA ALA A 74 -12.06 10.43 -6.39
C ALA A 74 -11.04 9.77 -5.44
N PRO A 75 -11.44 9.22 -4.28
CA PRO A 75 -10.53 8.49 -3.40
C PRO A 75 -9.86 7.26 -4.03
N LEU A 76 -10.49 6.65 -5.03
CA LEU A 76 -9.95 5.46 -5.70
C LEU A 76 -8.92 5.81 -6.79
N GLN A 77 -8.77 7.08 -7.13
CA GLN A 77 -7.92 7.55 -8.21
C GLN A 77 -6.67 8.27 -7.71
N VAL A 78 -6.64 8.72 -6.46
CA VAL A 78 -5.50 9.46 -5.91
C VAL A 78 -4.81 8.61 -4.85
N GLN A 79 -3.49 8.48 -4.97
CA GLN A 79 -2.68 7.75 -4.00
C GLN A 79 -1.45 8.54 -3.61
N ILE A 80 -0.92 8.24 -2.42
CA ILE A 80 0.46 8.62 -2.08
C ILE A 80 1.39 7.78 -2.94
N GLU A 81 2.13 8.44 -3.81
CA GLU A 81 3.04 7.81 -4.76
C GLU A 81 4.40 7.53 -4.12
N TYR A 82 4.88 8.49 -3.33
CA TYR A 82 6.18 8.43 -2.67
C TYR A 82 6.26 9.37 -1.47
N VAL A 83 7.07 8.99 -0.48
CA VAL A 83 7.38 9.82 0.68
C VAL A 83 8.89 9.91 0.86
N ASN A 84 9.43 11.12 0.70
CA ASN A 84 10.80 11.41 1.05
C ASN A 84 10.86 11.84 2.52
N SER A 85 11.56 11.06 3.35
CA SER A 85 11.77 11.32 4.78
C SER A 85 13.17 11.82 5.12
N THR A 86 13.95 12.24 4.12
CA THR A 86 15.26 12.83 4.35
C THR A 86 15.12 14.24 4.93
N SER A 87 15.85 14.53 6.02
CA SER A 87 15.73 15.79 6.77
C SER A 87 16.09 17.05 5.98
N SER A 88 16.72 16.90 4.81
CA SER A 88 17.06 18.00 3.92
C SER A 88 15.97 18.33 2.90
N ASN A 89 15.04 17.42 2.62
CA ASN A 89 14.02 17.60 1.59
C ASN A 89 12.81 16.67 1.80
N GLU A 90 12.11 16.86 2.91
CA GLU A 90 10.92 16.08 3.18
C GLU A 90 9.81 16.42 2.22
N SER A 91 9.18 15.38 1.67
CA SER A 91 8.07 15.56 0.74
C SER A 91 7.15 14.36 0.69
N VAL A 92 5.92 14.63 0.29
CA VAL A 92 4.91 13.64 -0.07
C VAL A 92 4.48 13.93 -1.50
N GLU A 93 4.60 12.93 -2.35
CA GLU A 93 4.13 12.97 -3.72
C GLU A 93 2.79 12.24 -3.81
N LEU A 94 1.80 12.90 -4.41
CA LEU A 94 0.50 12.34 -4.70
C LEU A 94 0.37 12.14 -6.21
N LYS A 95 -0.17 11.01 -6.63
CA LYS A 95 -0.43 10.72 -8.04
C LYS A 95 -1.90 10.45 -8.26
N ASN A 96 -2.44 11.05 -9.32
CA ASN A 96 -3.72 10.64 -9.85
C ASN A 96 -3.50 9.52 -10.88
N THR A 97 -3.91 8.31 -10.54
CA THR A 97 -3.84 7.11 -11.38
C THR A 97 -5.09 6.92 -12.24
N GLY A 98 -6.13 7.73 -12.01
CA GLY A 98 -7.39 7.67 -12.72
C GLY A 98 -7.51 8.62 -13.91
N PRO A 99 -8.58 8.46 -14.71
CA PRO A 99 -8.81 9.27 -15.91
C PRO A 99 -9.49 10.62 -15.64
N ALA A 100 -9.92 10.89 -14.40
CA ALA A 100 -10.65 12.11 -14.05
C ALA A 100 -9.74 13.20 -13.50
N ILE A 101 -10.10 14.47 -13.67
CA ILE A 101 -9.51 15.56 -12.87
C ILE A 101 -10.16 15.52 -11.49
N ILE A 102 -9.36 15.50 -10.43
CA ILE A 102 -9.83 15.45 -9.05
C ILE A 102 -9.64 16.80 -8.38
N ASP A 103 -10.68 17.26 -7.69
CA ASP A 103 -10.63 18.40 -6.77
C ASP A 103 -10.15 17.92 -5.40
N LEU A 104 -9.07 18.53 -4.92
CA LEU A 104 -8.44 18.22 -3.65
C LEU A 104 -8.77 19.25 -2.57
N GLU A 105 -9.65 20.22 -2.82
CA GLU A 105 -10.01 21.23 -1.81
C GLU A 105 -10.37 20.58 -0.47
N SER A 106 -9.71 21.04 0.61
CA SER A 106 -9.89 20.55 1.98
C SER A 106 -9.42 19.12 2.26
N TRP A 107 -8.83 18.42 1.28
CA TRP A 107 -8.11 17.18 1.53
C TRP A 107 -6.90 17.44 2.42
N ARG A 108 -6.50 16.44 3.21
CA ARG A 108 -5.45 16.60 4.24
C ARG A 108 -4.39 15.52 4.16
N LEU A 109 -3.15 15.91 4.40
CA LEU A 109 -2.09 14.99 4.78
C LEU A 109 -1.98 15.01 6.30
N GLU A 110 -2.00 13.84 6.93
CA GLU A 110 -1.91 13.67 8.38
C GLU A 110 -0.90 12.60 8.78
N LEU A 111 -0.27 12.78 9.94
CA LEU A 111 0.45 11.70 10.62
C LEU A 111 -0.56 10.75 11.28
N ALA A 112 -0.47 9.47 10.96
CA ALA A 112 -1.44 8.49 11.44
C ALA A 112 -1.42 8.33 12.97
N GLU A 113 -0.24 8.47 13.58
CA GLU A 113 -0.08 8.17 15.01
C GLU A 113 -0.57 9.28 15.92
N THR A 114 -0.41 10.54 15.49
CA THR A 114 -0.79 11.70 16.29
C THR A 114 -2.10 12.32 15.82
N GLY A 115 -2.57 12.00 14.61
CA GLY A 115 -3.66 12.72 13.95
C GLY A 115 -3.27 14.15 13.56
N GLU A 116 -1.99 14.49 13.63
CA GLU A 116 -1.52 15.84 13.32
C GLU A 116 -1.65 16.12 11.82
N THR A 117 -2.41 17.15 11.47
CA THR A 117 -2.48 17.66 10.10
C THR A 117 -1.15 18.31 9.72
N LEU A 118 -0.56 17.76 8.65
CA LEU A 118 0.68 18.24 8.04
C LEU A 118 0.40 19.30 6.98
N PHE A 119 -0.66 19.10 6.21
CA PHE A 119 -1.03 19.98 5.12
C PHE A 119 -2.54 19.87 4.84
N THR A 120 -3.15 20.97 4.42
CA THR A 120 -4.53 21.00 3.91
C THR A 120 -4.52 21.70 2.56
N PHE A 121 -5.04 21.03 1.54
CA PHE A 121 -5.09 21.57 0.20
C PHE A 121 -6.06 22.77 0.14
N PRO A 122 -5.59 23.95 -0.33
CA PRO A 122 -6.43 25.13 -0.41
C PRO A 122 -7.48 25.00 -1.53
N ARG A 123 -8.40 25.97 -1.59
CA ARG A 123 -9.34 26.09 -2.70
C ARG A 123 -8.64 26.09 -4.05
N ASN A 124 -9.32 25.56 -5.06
CA ASN A 124 -8.81 25.44 -6.43
C ASN A 124 -7.55 24.55 -6.55
N SER A 125 -7.40 23.56 -5.67
CA SER A 125 -6.36 22.55 -5.79
C SER A 125 -6.88 21.39 -6.62
N TYR A 126 -6.32 21.18 -7.81
CA TYR A 126 -6.74 20.10 -8.71
C TYR A 126 -5.56 19.21 -9.10
N ILE A 127 -5.83 17.92 -9.27
CA ILE A 127 -4.87 16.96 -9.83
C ILE A 127 -5.44 16.31 -11.09
N LYS A 128 -4.76 16.53 -12.23
CA LYS A 128 -5.13 15.97 -13.54
C LYS A 128 -4.76 14.49 -13.65
N PRO A 129 -5.33 13.75 -14.61
CA PRO A 129 -4.94 12.37 -14.89
C PRO A 129 -3.43 12.23 -15.07
N SER A 130 -2.84 11.22 -14.43
CA SER A 130 -1.39 10.93 -14.42
C SER A 130 -0.49 12.03 -13.84
N GLN A 131 -1.06 13.13 -13.33
CA GLN A 131 -0.28 14.20 -12.72
C GLN A 131 0.25 13.75 -11.36
N ILE A 132 1.48 14.18 -11.05
CA ILE A 132 2.07 14.10 -9.72
C ILE A 132 2.04 15.50 -9.10
N LEU A 133 1.50 15.60 -7.89
CA LEU A 133 1.60 16.79 -7.04
C LEU A 133 2.57 16.49 -5.91
N LYS A 134 3.41 17.47 -5.59
CA LYS A 134 4.38 17.35 -4.51
C LYS A 134 4.07 18.36 -3.41
N VAL A 135 3.93 17.88 -2.18
CA VAL A 135 3.90 18.71 -0.97
C VAL A 135 5.26 18.57 -0.29
N GLU A 136 5.98 19.66 -0.10
CA GLU A 136 7.35 19.60 0.40
C GLU A 136 7.66 20.61 1.50
N GLN A 137 8.82 20.47 2.13
CA GLN A 137 9.18 21.29 3.28
C GLN A 137 9.45 22.76 2.90
N GLN A 138 10.10 23.01 1.76
CA GLN A 138 10.48 24.35 1.33
C GLN A 138 10.35 24.50 -0.20
N GLN A 139 9.99 25.72 -0.65
CA GLN A 139 10.09 26.17 -2.05
C GLN A 139 9.20 25.44 -3.08
N SER A 140 7.89 25.41 -2.86
CA SER A 140 6.96 24.89 -3.88
C SER A 140 5.56 25.50 -3.80
N THR A 141 4.69 25.10 -4.75
CA THR A 141 3.26 25.45 -4.75
C THR A 141 2.54 24.96 -3.49
N PHE A 142 2.94 23.81 -2.94
CA PHE A 142 2.32 23.21 -1.75
C PHE A 142 3.38 22.87 -0.70
N MET A 143 3.33 23.57 0.42
CA MET A 143 4.35 23.46 1.47
C MET A 143 3.76 23.10 2.83
N PHE A 144 4.47 22.28 3.61
CA PHE A 144 4.06 21.94 4.99
C PHE A 144 4.04 23.15 5.93
N ASN A 145 4.77 24.23 5.59
CA ASN A 145 4.93 25.44 6.41
C ASN A 145 5.44 25.17 7.83
N LYS A 146 6.30 24.17 8.02
CA LYS A 146 6.94 23.84 9.30
C LYS A 146 8.43 24.16 9.27
N PRO A 147 8.98 24.83 10.30
CA PRO A 147 10.39 25.21 10.36
C PRO A 147 11.33 24.02 10.65
N SER A 148 10.79 22.88 11.06
CA SER A 148 11.53 21.67 11.43
C SER A 148 11.08 20.48 10.59
N PRO A 149 11.93 19.46 10.41
CA PRO A 149 11.53 18.19 9.81
C PRO A 149 10.27 17.64 10.49
N VAL A 150 9.30 17.30 9.66
CA VAL A 150 7.99 16.75 9.95
C VAL A 150 8.07 15.23 10.17
N PHE A 151 8.98 14.54 9.47
CA PHE A 151 9.12 13.10 9.54
C PHE A 151 10.19 12.69 10.54
N LYS A 152 9.86 11.72 11.39
CA LYS A 152 10.81 11.17 12.37
C LYS A 152 11.82 10.26 11.67
N GLN A 153 13.07 10.29 12.11
CA GLN A 153 14.16 9.47 11.56
C GLN A 153 13.94 7.95 11.64
N CYS A 154 12.97 7.49 12.43
CA CYS A 154 12.63 6.07 12.57
C CYS A 154 11.57 5.58 11.57
N GLY A 155 11.06 6.47 10.70
CA GLY A 155 9.95 6.21 9.81
C GLY A 155 8.66 6.94 10.20
N CYS A 156 7.71 6.96 9.28
CA CYS A 156 6.44 7.66 9.38
C CYS A 156 5.31 6.80 8.79
N HIS A 157 4.09 7.05 9.27
CA HIS A 157 2.85 6.58 8.68
C HIS A 157 2.02 7.81 8.34
N ILE A 158 1.80 8.03 7.05
CA ILE A 158 1.11 9.21 6.50
C ILE A 158 -0.21 8.75 5.92
N ARG A 159 -1.28 9.53 6.18
CA ARG A 159 -2.59 9.34 5.58
C ARG A 159 -2.94 10.56 4.73
N LEU A 160 -3.45 10.31 3.54
CA LEU A 160 -4.20 11.27 2.75
C LEU A 160 -5.68 11.06 3.09
N LEU A 161 -6.35 12.13 3.51
CA LEU A 161 -7.78 12.13 3.79
C LEU A 161 -8.52 13.04 2.82
N ASP A 162 -9.74 12.66 2.46
CA ASP A 162 -10.65 13.51 1.69
C ASP A 162 -11.19 14.66 2.55
N ALA A 163 -12.03 15.51 1.95
CA ALA A 163 -12.65 16.65 2.62
C ALA A 163 -13.54 16.21 3.80
N GLU A 164 -14.15 15.03 3.71
CA GLU A 164 -15.01 14.42 4.72
C GLU A 164 -14.22 13.73 5.85
N GLY A 165 -12.90 13.54 5.68
CA GLY A 165 -12.04 12.87 6.65
C GLY A 165 -11.96 11.34 6.47
N SER A 166 -12.41 10.81 5.34
CA SER A 166 -12.17 9.40 4.98
C SER A 166 -10.74 9.22 4.49
N VAL A 167 -10.12 8.09 4.82
CA VAL A 167 -8.77 7.78 4.31
C VAL A 167 -8.86 7.43 2.83
N VAL A 168 -8.15 8.20 2.02
CA VAL A 168 -7.99 8.01 0.58
C VAL A 168 -6.81 7.08 0.29
N SER A 169 -5.68 7.34 0.93
CA SER A 169 -4.44 6.58 0.73
C SER A 169 -3.58 6.67 1.99
N ALA A 170 -2.79 5.64 2.24
CA ALA A 170 -1.85 5.61 3.35
C ALA A 170 -0.49 5.09 2.91
N TRP A 171 0.57 5.58 3.53
CA TRP A 171 1.95 5.20 3.28
C TRP A 171 2.68 4.99 4.59
N VAL A 172 3.45 3.91 4.68
CA VAL A 172 4.28 3.62 5.85
C VAL A 172 5.71 3.27 5.45
N ASN A 173 6.69 3.74 6.22
CA ASN A 173 8.09 3.43 6.00
C ASN A 173 8.89 3.28 7.30
N GLY A 174 10.16 2.87 7.14
CA GLY A 174 11.09 2.67 8.24
C GLY A 174 10.61 1.60 9.22
N ARG A 175 10.90 1.77 10.51
CA ARG A 175 10.53 0.79 11.55
C ARG A 175 9.02 0.61 11.70
N LYS A 176 8.24 1.63 11.35
CA LYS A 176 6.78 1.56 11.45
C LYS A 176 6.16 0.59 10.45
N ALA A 177 6.89 0.27 9.37
CA ALA A 177 6.45 -0.70 8.38
C ALA A 177 6.78 -2.14 8.76
N HIS A 178 7.55 -2.39 9.84
CA HIS A 178 8.03 -3.73 10.17
C HIS A 178 6.90 -4.73 10.42
N GLU A 179 5.82 -4.29 11.07
CA GLU A 179 4.66 -5.15 11.34
C GLU A 179 3.73 -5.31 10.13
N SER A 180 3.95 -4.54 9.06
CA SER A 180 3.12 -4.58 7.85
C SER A 180 3.53 -5.70 6.91
N ILE A 181 4.81 -6.10 6.90
CA ILE A 181 5.34 -7.07 5.94
C ILE A 181 5.82 -8.32 6.66
N ILE A 182 5.42 -9.49 6.16
CA ILE A 182 5.97 -10.77 6.57
C ILE A 182 6.39 -11.58 5.36
N ILE A 183 7.27 -12.56 5.56
CA ILE A 183 7.47 -13.65 4.60
C ILE A 183 6.30 -14.62 4.80
N SER A 184 5.39 -14.70 3.83
CA SER A 184 4.20 -15.56 3.89
C SER A 184 4.53 -16.99 3.49
N HIS A 185 5.36 -17.13 2.45
CA HIS A 185 5.65 -18.43 1.86
C HIS A 185 7.07 -18.49 1.30
N ILE A 186 7.65 -19.68 1.35
CA ILE A 186 8.86 -20.03 0.63
C ILE A 186 8.54 -21.28 -0.17
N SER A 187 8.71 -21.17 -1.48
CA SER A 187 8.69 -22.31 -2.39
C SER A 187 10.14 -22.66 -2.68
N HIS A 188 10.55 -23.85 -2.24
CA HIS A 188 11.88 -24.41 -2.52
C HIS A 188 11.71 -25.83 -3.07
N ASP A 189 12.27 -26.08 -4.26
CA ASP A 189 12.25 -27.44 -4.84
C ASP A 189 13.31 -28.32 -4.16
N THR A 190 12.86 -29.32 -3.40
CA THR A 190 13.75 -30.28 -2.71
C THR A 190 14.17 -31.46 -3.59
N ASN A 191 13.70 -31.55 -4.84
CA ASN A 191 13.98 -32.69 -5.71
C ASN A 191 15.34 -32.59 -6.40
N THR A 192 15.83 -33.74 -6.91
CA THR A 192 17.12 -33.86 -7.60
C THR A 192 17.20 -33.07 -8.92
N ASN A 193 16.05 -32.71 -9.51
CA ASN A 193 15.94 -31.88 -10.71
C ASN A 193 15.37 -30.50 -10.37
N ARG A 194 16.06 -29.74 -9.52
CA ARG A 194 15.60 -28.43 -9.04
C ARG A 194 15.25 -27.50 -10.20
N ASN A 195 13.99 -27.09 -10.26
CA ASN A 195 13.58 -26.03 -11.16
C ASN A 195 13.75 -24.68 -10.47
N LYS A 196 14.82 -23.96 -10.84
CA LYS A 196 15.08 -22.60 -10.34
C LYS A 196 13.92 -21.63 -10.61
N ASP A 197 13.10 -21.84 -11.63
CA ASP A 197 11.98 -20.96 -11.94
C ASP A 197 10.82 -21.13 -10.93
N LYS A 198 10.87 -22.17 -10.09
CA LYS A 198 9.89 -22.41 -9.01
C LYS A 198 10.34 -21.89 -7.64
N ASP A 199 11.65 -21.70 -7.46
CA ASP A 199 12.19 -21.20 -6.21
C ASP A 199 11.80 -19.73 -6.06
N HIS A 200 11.00 -19.42 -5.04
CA HIS A 200 10.63 -18.04 -4.76
C HIS A 200 10.32 -17.81 -3.28
N ILE A 201 10.45 -16.54 -2.91
CA ILE A 201 10.06 -16.02 -1.61
C ILE A 201 8.85 -15.14 -1.84
N GLU A 202 7.81 -15.36 -1.07
CA GLU A 202 6.61 -14.54 -1.08
C GLU A 202 6.56 -13.66 0.16
N LEU A 203 6.37 -12.37 -0.07
CA LEU A 203 6.05 -11.39 0.97
C LEU A 203 4.56 -11.07 0.87
N ILE A 204 3.93 -10.78 2.00
CA ILE A 204 2.58 -10.22 2.06
C ILE A 204 2.59 -8.92 2.86
N ASN A 205 1.87 -7.93 2.36
CA ASN A 205 1.58 -6.69 3.07
C ASN A 205 0.23 -6.83 3.76
N LEU A 206 0.24 -6.97 5.08
CA LEU A 206 -0.95 -7.11 5.91
C LEU A 206 -1.65 -5.78 6.17
N SER A 207 -1.02 -4.65 5.82
CA SER A 207 -1.55 -3.32 6.08
C SER A 207 -2.40 -2.78 4.94
N THR A 208 -3.25 -1.80 5.24
CA THR A 208 -3.98 -1.01 4.25
C THR A 208 -3.15 0.17 3.71
N SER A 209 -1.83 0.15 3.91
CA SER A 209 -0.91 1.22 3.50
C SER A 209 0.07 0.71 2.46
N TRP A 210 0.48 1.60 1.56
CA TRP A 210 1.67 1.37 0.75
C TRP A 210 2.88 1.25 1.67
N VAL A 211 3.72 0.25 1.44
CA VAL A 211 4.94 0.04 2.22
C VAL A 211 6.16 0.36 1.37
N ASP A 212 7.01 1.26 1.87
CA ASP A 212 8.33 1.53 1.28
C ASP A 212 9.31 0.39 1.60
N LEU A 213 9.74 -0.32 0.55
CA LEU A 213 10.73 -1.40 0.63
C LEU A 213 12.13 -0.92 0.26
N SER A 214 12.32 0.36 -0.08
CA SER A 214 13.61 0.87 -0.59
C SER A 214 14.77 0.53 0.35
N GLY A 215 15.74 -0.22 -0.17
CA GLY A 215 16.93 -0.66 0.55
C GLY A 215 16.72 -1.81 1.54
N TRP A 216 15.52 -2.37 1.65
CA TRP A 216 15.30 -3.59 2.42
C TRP A 216 16.03 -4.77 1.77
N THR A 217 16.44 -5.74 2.56
CA THR A 217 17.23 -6.90 2.11
C THR A 217 16.58 -8.21 2.51
N ILE A 218 16.49 -9.14 1.57
CA ILE A 218 16.22 -10.55 1.83
C ILE A 218 17.58 -11.26 1.99
N CYS A 219 17.81 -11.85 3.16
CA CYS A 219 19.01 -12.61 3.48
C CYS A 219 18.66 -14.11 3.60
N ILE A 220 19.14 -14.90 2.65
CA ILE A 220 19.00 -16.36 2.68
C ILE A 220 20.21 -16.92 3.44
N LYS A 221 19.98 -17.74 4.47
CA LYS A 221 21.07 -18.34 5.23
C LYS A 221 21.93 -19.23 4.33
N ASP A 222 23.25 -18.97 4.32
CA ASP A 222 24.25 -19.60 3.47
C ASP A 222 23.99 -19.42 1.95
N GLY A 223 23.12 -18.47 1.57
CA GLY A 223 22.69 -18.21 0.21
C GLY A 223 22.94 -16.76 -0.24
N PRO A 224 22.38 -16.36 -1.39
CA PRO A 224 22.49 -14.99 -1.88
C PRO A 224 21.61 -14.02 -1.07
N GLU A 225 21.94 -12.73 -1.19
CA GLU A 225 21.11 -11.63 -0.71
C GLU A 225 20.43 -10.91 -1.88
N PHE A 226 19.24 -10.39 -1.66
CA PHE A 226 18.53 -9.51 -2.59
C PHE A 226 18.21 -8.20 -1.90
N THR A 227 18.54 -7.06 -2.52
CA THR A 227 18.21 -5.74 -1.99
C THR A 227 17.24 -5.02 -2.92
N PHE A 228 16.13 -4.57 -2.35
CA PHE A 228 15.14 -3.78 -3.07
C PHE A 228 15.73 -2.43 -3.50
N ALA A 229 15.59 -2.10 -4.78
CA ALA A 229 16.05 -0.83 -5.33
C ALA A 229 15.31 0.37 -4.73
N GLN A 230 15.85 1.57 -4.96
CA GLN A 230 15.16 2.81 -4.59
C GLN A 230 13.78 2.87 -5.26
N MET A 231 12.78 3.40 -4.55
CA MET A 231 11.37 3.48 -4.96
C MET A 231 10.63 2.13 -4.98
N ALA A 232 11.27 1.04 -4.57
CA ALA A 232 10.56 -0.22 -4.38
C ALA A 232 9.49 -0.05 -3.30
N LYS A 233 8.27 -0.46 -3.63
CA LYS A 233 7.12 -0.35 -2.74
C LYS A 233 6.18 -1.53 -2.94
N MET A 234 5.38 -1.79 -1.92
CA MET A 234 4.40 -2.85 -1.93
C MET A 234 2.99 -2.29 -1.74
N GLU A 235 2.06 -2.81 -2.53
CA GLU A 235 0.65 -2.41 -2.50
C GLU A 235 -0.02 -2.81 -1.17
N PRO A 236 -1.02 -2.04 -0.71
CA PRO A 236 -1.88 -2.44 0.41
C PRO A 236 -2.50 -3.83 0.20
N CYS A 237 -2.52 -4.66 1.24
CA CYS A 237 -3.19 -5.97 1.22
C CYS A 237 -2.77 -6.88 0.05
N SER A 238 -1.55 -6.73 -0.47
CA SER A 238 -1.08 -7.46 -1.65
C SER A 238 -0.02 -8.51 -1.30
N GLU A 239 0.27 -9.37 -2.27
CA GLU A 239 1.39 -10.31 -2.26
C GLU A 239 2.49 -9.80 -3.21
N LEU A 240 3.74 -10.17 -2.93
CA LEU A 240 4.88 -9.85 -3.76
C LEU A 240 5.83 -11.05 -3.81
N LYS A 241 6.15 -11.50 -5.02
CA LYS A 241 7.06 -12.63 -5.23
C LYS A 241 8.44 -12.17 -5.67
N ILE A 242 9.43 -12.84 -5.10
CA ILE A 242 10.84 -12.68 -5.44
C ILE A 242 11.36 -14.05 -5.89
N TYR A 243 11.51 -14.22 -7.20
CA TYR A 243 11.93 -15.48 -7.80
C TYR A 243 13.45 -15.60 -7.86
N ALA A 244 13.95 -16.83 -7.88
CA ALA A 244 15.36 -17.06 -8.17
C ALA A 244 15.75 -16.53 -9.55
N ASN A 245 14.93 -16.80 -10.59
CA ASN A 245 15.29 -16.49 -11.97
C ASN A 245 14.07 -16.38 -12.91
N HIS A 246 13.03 -15.67 -12.48
CA HIS A 246 11.84 -15.45 -13.29
C HIS A 246 11.50 -13.96 -13.30
N ASN A 247 11.27 -13.42 -14.50
CA ASN A 247 10.94 -12.02 -14.69
C ASN A 247 9.50 -11.92 -15.19
N GLU A 248 8.60 -11.57 -14.29
CA GLU A 248 7.20 -11.25 -14.59
C GLU A 248 6.86 -9.84 -14.11
N PRO A 249 5.97 -9.11 -14.82
CA PRO A 249 5.54 -7.79 -14.37
C PRO A 249 4.99 -7.82 -12.94
N GLY A 250 5.48 -6.92 -12.10
CA GLY A 250 5.04 -6.80 -10.70
C GLY A 250 5.79 -7.69 -9.71
N CYS A 251 6.75 -8.50 -10.16
CA CYS A 251 7.60 -9.31 -9.29
C CYS A 251 9.07 -8.89 -9.35
N TYR A 252 9.87 -9.46 -8.43
CA TYR A 252 11.31 -9.29 -8.40
C TYR A 252 12.03 -10.61 -8.69
N SER A 253 13.30 -10.50 -9.08
CA SER A 253 14.15 -11.63 -9.42
C SER A 253 15.53 -11.43 -8.79
N PHE A 254 16.13 -12.52 -8.31
CA PHE A 254 17.56 -12.56 -7.96
C PHE A 254 18.46 -12.60 -9.22
N ASP A 255 17.86 -12.85 -10.39
CA ASP A 255 18.55 -13.08 -11.67
C ASP A 255 19.63 -14.17 -11.56
N SER A 256 19.36 -15.17 -10.72
CA SER A 256 20.30 -16.23 -10.38
C SER A 256 20.26 -17.34 -11.42
N SER A 257 21.41 -17.67 -12.01
CA SER A 257 21.49 -18.81 -12.92
C SER A 257 21.32 -20.17 -12.22
N THR A 258 21.45 -20.20 -10.88
CA THR A 258 21.33 -21.38 -10.01
C THR A 258 20.20 -21.24 -8.97
N PRO A 259 19.73 -22.35 -8.36
CA PRO A 259 18.80 -22.28 -7.23
C PRO A 259 19.32 -21.37 -6.10
N ILE A 260 18.44 -20.57 -5.50
CA ILE A 260 18.80 -19.65 -4.39
C ILE A 260 18.81 -20.35 -3.03
N PHE A 261 18.12 -21.48 -2.90
CA PHE A 261 18.09 -22.28 -1.69
C PHE A 261 19.07 -23.46 -1.79
N GLN A 262 19.92 -23.64 -0.79
CA GLN A 262 20.74 -24.84 -0.65
C GLN A 262 19.95 -25.95 0.07
N GLN A 263 20.43 -27.19 0.05
CA GLN A 263 19.79 -28.29 0.81
C GLN A 263 19.80 -28.05 2.33
N THR A 264 20.77 -27.28 2.82
CA THR A 264 20.94 -26.92 4.23
C THR A 264 20.21 -25.63 4.60
N THR A 265 19.67 -24.89 3.62
CA THR A 265 18.98 -23.64 3.89
C THR A 265 17.70 -23.93 4.67
N SER A 266 17.60 -23.33 5.84
CA SER A 266 16.50 -23.50 6.78
C SER A 266 15.88 -22.18 7.22
N THR A 267 16.43 -21.06 6.76
CA THR A 267 16.04 -19.73 7.24
C THR A 267 16.23 -18.67 6.17
N VAL A 268 15.23 -17.80 6.05
CA VAL A 268 15.31 -16.52 5.34
C VAL A 268 14.94 -15.41 6.31
N ALA A 269 15.75 -14.36 6.34
CA ALA A 269 15.45 -13.14 7.09
C ALA A 269 15.13 -11.99 6.12
N LEU A 270 14.13 -11.19 6.48
CA LEU A 270 13.85 -9.90 5.87
C LEU A 270 14.41 -8.82 6.80
N LEU A 271 15.28 -7.97 6.27
CA LEU A 271 15.92 -6.88 6.99
C LEU A 271 15.51 -5.53 6.38
N ASP A 272 15.37 -4.49 7.19
CA ASP A 272 15.18 -3.13 6.71
C ASP A 272 16.50 -2.52 6.19
N LYS A 273 16.41 -1.29 5.68
CA LYS A 273 17.57 -0.54 5.16
C LYS A 273 18.71 -0.31 6.17
N ASN A 274 18.42 -0.42 7.47
CA ASN A 274 19.40 -0.28 8.56
C ASN A 274 19.85 -1.66 9.07
N LYS A 275 19.55 -2.74 8.33
CA LYS A 275 19.84 -4.13 8.68
C LYS A 275 19.15 -4.61 9.97
N GLN A 276 18.06 -3.96 10.36
CA GLN A 276 17.23 -4.43 11.46
C GLN A 276 16.25 -5.48 10.95
N ARG A 277 16.06 -6.55 11.74
CA ARG A 277 15.20 -7.66 11.35
C ARG A 277 13.73 -7.26 11.37
N VAL A 278 13.08 -7.37 10.22
CA VAL A 278 11.65 -7.17 10.02
C VAL A 278 10.90 -8.49 10.27
N ASN A 279 11.33 -9.55 9.59
CA ASN A 279 10.71 -10.86 9.66
C ASN A 279 11.75 -11.97 9.46
N GLU A 280 11.41 -13.18 9.89
CA GLU A 280 12.25 -14.36 9.73
C GLU A 280 11.36 -15.58 9.55
N TYR A 281 11.65 -16.37 8.52
CA TYR A 281 10.90 -17.55 8.17
C TYR A 281 11.82 -18.76 8.25
N HIS A 282 11.40 -19.76 9.02
CA HIS A 282 12.10 -21.03 9.17
C HIS A 282 11.36 -22.13 8.43
N PHE A 283 12.09 -22.94 7.67
CA PHE A 283 11.56 -24.07 6.94
C PHE A 283 12.50 -25.27 7.03
N ALA A 284 11.90 -26.44 6.81
CA ALA A 284 12.55 -27.75 6.90
C ALA A 284 12.83 -28.32 5.51
#